data_AF-A0A819IAA6-F1
#
_entry.id   AF-A0A819IAA6-F1
#
_cell.length_a   1.000
_cell.length_b   1.000
_cell.length_c   1.000
_cell.angle_alpha   90.00
_cell.angle_beta   90.00
_cell.angle_gamma   90.00
#
_symmetry.space_group_name_H-M   'P 1'
#
loop_
_entity.id
_entity.type
_entity.pdbx_description
1 polymer ?
#
loop_
_entity_poly.entity_id
_entity_poly.type
_entity_poly.pdbx_seq_one_letter_code
_entity_poly.pdbx_strand_id
1 'polypeptide(L)'
;MPLTIDLKTAYRSAKDDDQKFIQNLALFLSNFLKEHGVLIERTVDLKEILLESLQYLVLISEVEEIEIFKICLEYWNILSAELYREVPYQQTTPLYIRSTNSSNNTPTRRQFYAVILSKVIETKNF
;
A
#
# COMPACT_ATOMS: atom_id res chain seq x y z
N MET A 1 8.98 10.14 -11.62
CA MET A 1 8.01 11.23 -11.89
C MET A 1 7.80 11.98 -10.60
N PRO A 2 7.69 13.31 -10.55
CA PRO A 2 7.42 13.99 -9.28
C PRO A 2 6.09 13.53 -8.66
N LEU A 3 6.09 13.28 -7.33
CA LEU A 3 4.91 12.88 -6.54
C LEU A 3 3.81 13.96 -6.44
N THR A 4 4.05 15.14 -7.01
CA THR A 4 3.12 16.27 -7.05
C THR A 4 2.28 16.31 -8.32
N ILE A 5 2.45 15.36 -9.23
CA ILE A 5 1.67 15.30 -10.47
C ILE A 5 0.25 14.84 -10.15
N ASP A 6 -0.73 15.65 -10.55
CA ASP A 6 -2.13 15.26 -10.61
C ASP A 6 -2.34 14.27 -11.75
N LEU A 7 -2.18 12.97 -11.42
CA LEU A 7 -2.22 11.89 -12.38
C LEU A 7 -3.62 11.71 -12.97
N LYS A 8 -4.66 12.07 -12.23
CA LYS A 8 -6.04 12.07 -12.71
C LYS A 8 -6.23 13.05 -13.86
N THR A 9 -5.79 14.29 -13.69
CA THR A 9 -5.88 15.29 -14.76
C THR A 9 -4.95 14.94 -15.92
N ALA A 10 -3.73 14.47 -15.63
CA ALA A 10 -2.78 14.04 -16.65
C ALA A 10 -3.37 12.92 -17.52
N TYR A 11 -3.96 11.88 -16.92
CA TYR A 11 -4.57 10.74 -17.63
C TYR A 11 -5.76 11.15 -18.52
N ARG A 12 -6.58 12.10 -18.07
CA ARG A 12 -7.70 12.62 -18.88
C ARG A 12 -7.24 13.36 -20.14
N SER A 13 -6.11 14.06 -20.07
CA SER A 13 -5.52 14.77 -21.21
C SER A 13 -4.46 13.96 -21.98
N ALA A 14 -4.15 12.76 -21.52
CA ALA A 14 -3.08 11.92 -22.02
C ALA A 14 -3.43 11.31 -23.39
N LYS A 15 -2.40 11.04 -24.18
CA LYS A 15 -2.52 10.26 -25.41
C LYS A 15 -2.57 8.76 -25.08
N ASP A 16 -2.98 7.95 -26.05
CA ASP A 16 -3.11 6.49 -25.92
C ASP A 16 -1.84 5.81 -25.37
N ASP A 17 -0.66 6.25 -25.81
CA ASP A 17 0.63 5.72 -25.33
C ASP A 17 0.90 6.06 -23.85
N ASP A 18 0.53 7.26 -23.40
CA ASP A 18 0.71 7.70 -22.03
C ASP A 18 -0.27 6.97 -21.08
N GLN A 19 -1.50 6.72 -21.53
CA GLN A 19 -2.48 5.92 -20.80
C GLN A 19 -2.00 4.48 -20.63
N LYS A 20 -1.49 3.86 -21.71
CA LYS A 20 -0.85 2.54 -21.68
C LYS A 20 0.34 2.49 -20.75
N PHE A 21 1.17 3.53 -20.72
CA PHE A 21 2.28 3.61 -19.78
C PHE A 21 1.80 3.59 -18.33
N ILE A 22 0.76 4.37 -18.00
CA ILE A 22 0.19 4.42 -16.64
C ILE A 22 -0.40 3.06 -16.24
N GLN A 23 -1.11 2.39 -17.16
CA GLN A 23 -1.64 1.04 -16.92
C GLN A 23 -0.50 0.02 -16.68
N ASN A 24 0.54 0.04 -17.52
CA ASN A 24 1.71 -0.83 -17.35
C ASN A 24 2.47 -0.55 -16.05
N LEU A 25 2.55 0.71 -15.64
CA LEU A 25 3.14 1.10 -14.37
C LEU A 25 2.33 0.56 -13.19
N ALA A 26 0.99 0.64 -13.25
CA ALA A 26 0.10 0.09 -12.23
C ALA A 26 0.30 -1.43 -12.07
N LEU A 27 0.36 -2.16 -13.20
CA LEU A 27 0.62 -3.60 -13.24
C LEU A 27 1.99 -3.94 -12.65
N PHE A 28 3.02 -3.21 -13.09
CA PHE A 28 4.38 -3.42 -12.61
C PHE A 28 4.48 -3.22 -11.10
N LEU A 29 4.02 -2.07 -10.59
CA LEU A 29 4.09 -1.77 -9.16
C LEU A 29 3.30 -2.78 -8.32
N SER A 30 2.08 -3.12 -8.74
CA SER A 30 1.23 -4.07 -8.02
C SER A 30 1.86 -5.46 -7.96
N ASN A 31 2.37 -5.96 -9.09
CA ASN A 31 3.02 -7.28 -9.14
C ASN A 31 4.35 -7.30 -8.38
N PHE A 32 5.19 -6.28 -8.57
CA PHE A 32 6.49 -6.20 -7.92
C PHE A 32 6.35 -6.11 -6.40
N LEU A 33 5.48 -5.23 -5.90
CA LEU A 33 5.26 -5.07 -4.47
C LEU A 33 4.59 -6.30 -3.85
N LYS A 34 3.74 -7.02 -4.59
CA LYS A 34 3.13 -8.28 -4.13
C LYS A 34 4.17 -9.37 -3.92
N GLU A 35 5.07 -9.59 -4.89
CA GLU A 35 6.06 -10.67 -4.82
C GLU A 35 7.28 -10.31 -3.96
N HIS A 36 7.71 -9.04 -3.97
CA HIS A 36 8.96 -8.61 -3.34
C HIS A 36 8.77 -7.66 -2.15
N GLY A 37 7.54 -7.24 -1.82
CA GLY A 37 7.28 -6.27 -0.75
C GLY A 37 7.87 -6.70 0.59
N VAL A 38 7.70 -7.96 0.99
CA VAL A 38 8.23 -8.50 2.26
C VAL A 38 9.76 -8.45 2.31
N LEU A 39 10.44 -8.66 1.17
CA LEU A 39 11.90 -8.60 1.10
C LEU A 39 12.40 -7.16 1.26
N ILE A 40 11.72 -6.22 0.61
CA ILE A 40 12.05 -4.79 0.65
C ILE A 40 11.84 -4.25 2.06
N GLU A 41 10.76 -4.64 2.74
CA GLU A 41 10.47 -4.23 4.11
C GLU A 41 11.53 -4.65 5.13
N ARG A 42 12.18 -5.80 4.91
CA ARG A 42 13.25 -6.30 5.77
C ARG A 42 14.55 -5.51 5.59
N THR A 43 14.72 -4.85 4.45
CA THR A 43 15.89 -4.04 4.13
C THR A 43 15.64 -2.58 4.53
N VAL A 44 16.29 -2.12 5.60
CA VAL A 44 16.03 -0.78 6.17
C VAL A 44 16.22 0.34 5.14
N ASP A 45 17.28 0.26 4.33
CA ASP A 45 17.63 1.28 3.33
C ASP A 45 16.60 1.39 2.19
N LEU A 46 15.77 0.36 1.98
CA LEU A 46 14.77 0.33 0.91
C LEU A 46 13.36 0.71 1.40
N LYS A 47 13.17 0.98 2.70
CA LYS A 47 11.86 1.34 3.26
C LYS A 47 11.32 2.65 2.72
N GLU A 48 12.19 3.62 2.44
CA GLU A 48 11.80 4.89 1.83
C GLU A 48 11.29 4.67 0.40
N ILE A 49 12.02 3.87 -0.39
CA ILE A 49 11.63 3.50 -1.76
C ILE A 49 10.29 2.75 -1.79
N LEU A 50 10.06 1.86 -0.82
CA LEU A 50 8.79 1.19 -0.64
C LEU A 50 7.65 2.19 -0.40
N LEU A 51 7.87 3.16 0.50
CA LEU A 51 6.88 4.17 0.83
C LEU A 51 6.57 5.07 -0.38
N GLU A 52 7.60 5.46 -1.15
CA GLU A 52 7.41 6.18 -2.42
C GLU A 52 6.61 5.35 -3.43
N SER A 53 6.95 4.07 -3.59
CA SER A 53 6.25 3.15 -4.52
C SER A 53 4.77 3.01 -4.17
N LEU A 54 4.46 2.88 -2.88
CA LEU A 54 3.09 2.84 -2.38
C LEU A 54 2.36 4.16 -2.61
N GLN A 55 3.04 5.30 -2.43
CA GLN A 55 2.47 6.62 -2.72
C GLN A 55 2.13 6.78 -4.21
N TYR A 56 2.97 6.29 -5.12
CA TYR A 56 2.61 6.22 -6.54
C TYR A 56 1.38 5.35 -6.78
N LEU A 57 1.26 4.21 -6.09
CA LEU A 57 0.08 3.36 -6.22
C LEU A 57 -1.19 4.08 -5.75
N VAL A 58 -1.11 4.92 -4.70
CA VAL A 58 -2.23 5.79 -4.27
C VAL A 58 -2.59 6.77 -5.38
N LEU A 59 -1.61 7.49 -5.96
CA LEU A 59 -1.85 8.45 -7.05
C LEU A 59 -2.44 7.78 -8.28
N ILE A 60 -1.94 6.59 -8.65
CA ILE A 60 -2.49 5.78 -9.75
C ILE A 60 -3.92 5.36 -9.46
N SER A 61 -4.24 5.05 -8.20
CA SER A 61 -5.61 4.70 -7.83
C SER A 61 -6.59 5.85 -8.04
N GLU A 62 -6.17 7.13 -8.03
CA GLU A 62 -7.02 8.29 -8.28
C GLU A 62 -7.49 8.45 -9.74
N VAL A 63 -6.82 7.76 -10.67
CA VAL A 63 -7.21 7.74 -12.08
C VAL A 63 -8.62 7.16 -12.22
N GLU A 64 -9.47 7.86 -12.96
CA GLU A 64 -10.86 7.45 -13.23
C GLU A 64 -10.95 6.39 -14.33
N GLU A 65 -10.18 5.30 -14.18
CA GLU A 65 -10.19 4.15 -15.07
C GLU A 65 -10.46 2.88 -14.26
N ILE A 66 -11.47 2.12 -14.64
CA ILE A 66 -11.98 0.98 -13.86
C ILE A 66 -10.95 -0.15 -13.83
N GLU A 67 -10.26 -0.40 -14.95
CA GLU A 67 -9.26 -1.46 -15.03
C GLU A 67 -8.04 -1.18 -14.15
N ILE A 68 -7.52 0.06 -14.21
CA ILE A 68 -6.40 0.52 -13.37
C ILE A 68 -6.79 0.46 -11.89
N PHE A 69 -8.02 0.91 -11.57
CA PHE A 69 -8.50 0.86 -10.20
C PHE A 69 -8.61 -0.58 -9.66
N LYS A 70 -9.08 -1.53 -10.48
CA LYS A 70 -9.16 -2.96 -10.09
C LYS A 70 -7.78 -3.53 -9.77
N ILE A 71 -6.76 -3.22 -10.57
CA ILE A 71 -5.37 -3.66 -10.34
C ILE A 71 -4.87 -3.15 -8.99
N CYS A 72 -5.02 -1.85 -8.73
CA CYS A 72 -4.61 -1.27 -7.44
C CYS A 72 -5.41 -1.87 -6.27
N LEU A 73 -6.73 -2.05 -6.44
CA LEU A 73 -7.60 -2.61 -5.40
C LEU A 73 -7.23 -4.05 -5.04
N GLU A 74 -6.86 -4.87 -6.02
CA GLU A 74 -6.37 -6.23 -5.78
C GLU A 74 -5.14 -6.20 -4.87
N TYR A 75 -4.16 -5.33 -5.15
CA TYR A 75 -2.99 -5.18 -4.31
C TYR A 75 -3.34 -4.73 -2.88
N TRP A 76 -4.16 -3.68 -2.74
CA TRP A 76 -4.57 -3.18 -1.42
C TRP A 76 -5.31 -4.24 -0.60
N ASN A 77 -6.14 -5.06 -1.24
CA ASN A 77 -6.83 -6.17 -0.60
C ASN A 77 -5.83 -7.22 -0.09
N ILE A 78 -4.88 -7.64 -0.94
CA ILE A 78 -3.84 -8.60 -0.55
C ILE A 78 -3.01 -8.07 0.62
N LEU A 79 -2.53 -6.82 0.53
CA LEU A 79 -1.75 -6.18 1.59
C LEU A 79 -2.52 -6.13 2.91
N SER A 80 -3.79 -5.72 2.87
CA SER A 80 -4.66 -5.66 4.05
C SER A 80 -4.88 -7.05 4.66
N ALA A 81 -5.11 -8.08 3.83
CA ALA A 81 -5.28 -9.46 4.27
C ALA A 81 -4.02 -10.01 4.94
N GLU A 82 -2.84 -9.75 4.38
CA GLU A 82 -1.56 -10.14 4.97
C GLU A 82 -1.34 -9.44 6.33
N LEU A 83 -1.54 -8.11 6.40
CA LEU A 83 -1.45 -7.36 7.65
C LEU A 83 -2.43 -7.84 8.72
N TYR A 84 -3.62 -8.28 8.32
CA TYR A 84 -4.62 -8.84 9.22
C TYR A 84 -4.20 -10.21 9.76
N ARG A 85 -3.65 -11.08 8.91
CA ARG A 85 -3.15 -12.42 9.28
C ARG A 85 -1.95 -12.37 10.23
N GLU A 86 -1.13 -11.34 10.15
CA GLU A 86 0.02 -11.16 11.04
C GLU A 86 -0.33 -10.84 12.48
N VAL A 87 -1.56 -10.38 12.75
CA VAL A 87 -2.03 -10.28 14.12
C VAL A 87 -2.24 -11.72 14.59
N PRO A 88 -1.45 -12.26 15.55
CA PRO A 88 -1.93 -13.44 16.25
C PRO A 88 -3.30 -13.01 16.78
N TYR A 89 -4.36 -13.73 16.39
CA TYR A 89 -5.65 -13.65 17.07
C TYR A 89 -5.28 -13.44 18.53
N GLN A 90 -5.58 -12.26 19.09
CA GLN A 90 -5.40 -12.05 20.51
C GLN A 90 -6.39 -13.02 21.10
N GLN A 91 -5.95 -14.28 21.27
CA GLN A 91 -6.55 -15.22 22.18
C GLN A 91 -6.65 -14.38 23.43
N THR A 92 -7.89 -14.07 23.77
CA THR A 92 -8.32 -13.29 24.91
C THR A 92 -7.61 -13.87 26.12
N THR A 93 -6.37 -13.45 26.34
CA THR A 93 -5.53 -13.95 27.39
C THR A 93 -6.08 -13.21 28.59
N PRO A 94 -6.76 -13.93 29.50
CA PRO A 94 -7.50 -13.26 30.55
C PRO A 94 -6.53 -12.39 31.36
N LEU A 95 -7.00 -11.21 31.75
CA LEU A 95 -6.20 -10.09 32.28
C LEU A 95 -5.27 -10.45 33.45
N TYR A 96 -5.44 -11.61 34.08
CA TYR A 96 -4.61 -12.12 35.16
C TYR A 96 -3.29 -12.81 34.72
N ILE A 97 -3.09 -13.11 33.42
CA ILE A 97 -1.83 -13.70 32.89
C ILE A 97 -0.95 -12.63 32.20
N ARG A 98 -1.23 -11.34 32.38
CA ARG A 98 -0.36 -10.27 31.85
C ARG A 98 0.89 -10.12 32.72
N SER A 99 1.82 -11.06 32.57
CA SER A 99 3.22 -10.90 32.97
C SER A 99 3.79 -9.68 32.22
N THR A 100 4.37 -8.75 32.97
CA THR A 100 4.78 -7.40 32.54
C THR A 100 6.06 -7.38 31.70
N ASN A 101 6.31 -8.38 30.87
CA ASN A 101 7.53 -8.48 30.08
C ASN A 101 7.23 -8.70 28.59
N SER A 102 7.01 -7.61 27.86
CA SER A 102 7.67 -7.31 26.58
C SER A 102 7.02 -6.09 25.93
N SER A 103 7.47 -4.92 26.39
CA SER A 103 7.52 -3.70 25.62
C SER A 103 8.48 -3.86 24.44
N ASN A 104 8.12 -4.66 23.43
CA ASN A 104 8.78 -4.57 22.14
C ASN A 104 8.07 -3.47 21.35
N ASN A 105 8.54 -2.25 21.59
CA ASN A 105 8.12 -1.01 20.96
C ASN A 105 8.66 -0.93 19.51
N THR A 106 8.74 -2.06 18.81
CA THR A 106 8.96 -2.08 17.36
C THR A 106 7.64 -1.70 16.72
N PRO A 107 7.60 -0.66 15.86
CA PRO A 107 6.38 -0.33 15.17
C PRO A 107 5.94 -1.56 14.40
N THR A 108 4.74 -2.05 14.70
CA THR A 108 4.18 -3.21 13.99
C THR A 108 4.13 -2.87 12.50
N ARG A 109 4.32 -3.84 11.60
CA ARG A 109 4.19 -3.63 10.14
C ARG A 109 2.91 -2.84 9.82
N ARG A 110 1.84 -3.08 10.58
CA ARG A 110 0.58 -2.34 10.56
C ARG A 110 0.71 -0.83 10.82
N GLN A 111 1.49 -0.38 11.80
CA GLN A 111 1.70 1.05 12.06
C GLN A 111 2.43 1.75 10.92
N PHE A 112 3.38 1.06 10.26
CA PHE A 112 4.07 1.59 9.08
C PHE A 112 3.09 1.80 7.91
N TYR A 113 2.26 0.80 7.63
CA TYR A 113 1.27 0.87 6.54
C TYR A 113 0.01 1.70 6.87
N ALA A 114 -0.30 1.91 8.15
CA ALA A 114 -1.51 2.61 8.59
C ALA A 114 -1.63 4.02 8.00
N VAL A 115 -0.52 4.75 7.90
CA VAL A 115 -0.50 6.12 7.35
C VAL A 115 -0.91 6.12 5.88
N ILE A 116 -0.44 5.14 5.11
CA ILE A 116 -0.71 5.05 3.67
C ILE A 116 -2.12 4.51 3.42
N LEU A 117 -2.54 3.48 4.16
CA LEU A 117 -3.89 2.93 4.05
C LEU A 117 -4.96 3.97 4.43
N SER A 118 -4.69 4.80 5.45
CA SER A 118 -5.59 5.90 5.82
C SER A 118 -5.74 6.90 4.68
N LYS A 119 -4.64 7.26 4.01
CA LYS A 119 -4.68 8.12 2.81
C LYS A 119 -5.50 7.49 1.68
N VAL A 120 -5.31 6.21 1.37
CA VAL A 120 -6.09 5.51 0.33
C VAL A 120 -7.59 5.60 0.60
N ILE A 121 -7.98 5.42 1.87
CA ILE A 121 -9.38 5.50 2.31
C ILE A 121 -9.93 6.93 2.18
N GLU A 122 -9.19 7.94 2.66
CA GLU A 122 -9.59 9.36 2.57
C GLU A 122 -9.72 9.83 1.11
N THR A 123 -8.77 9.46 0.26
CA THR A 123 -8.76 9.87 -1.15
C THR A 123 -9.94 9.31 -1.93
N LYS A 124 -10.36 8.08 -1.63
CA LYS A 124 -11.38 7.38 -2.42
C LYS A 124 -12.82 7.53 -1.90
N ASN A 125 -13.06 8.15 -0.73
CA ASN A 125 -14.39 8.36 -0.11
C ASN A 125 -15.38 7.24 -0.46
N PHE A 126 -15.10 6.02 0.01
CA PHE A 126 -16.13 4.98 0.09
C PHE A 126 -17.22 5.37 1.10
#